data_AF-A0A6P5TV19-F1
#
_entry.id   AF-A0A6P5TV19-F1
#
_cell.length_a   1.000
_cell.length_b   1.000
_cell.length_c   1.000
_cell.angle_alpha   90.00
_cell.angle_beta   90.00
_cell.angle_gamma   90.00
#
_symmetry.space_group_name_H-M   'P 1'
#
loop_
_entity.id
_entity.type
_entity.pdbx_description
1 polymer ?
#
loop_
_entity_poly.entity_id
_entity_poly.type
_entity_poly.pdbx_seq_one_letter_code
_entity_poly.pdbx_strand_id
1 'polypeptide(L)'
;MDIEREQYAVRFLVDCGFPTRRQFLAPFRGVRYHLQDFVGQGRDPENAAELFNLRHASLRNVIERIFSIFKSRFTIFKSAPSFPYKTQAELVLACAGLHNFLRKECRSDKFPIEEDNEHSTSSSLPENEGNNYDHAFQTQEQQRENANQWRVGISSDMWRDAMNDGSQR
;
A
#
# COMPACT_ATOMS: atom_id res chain seq x y z
N MET A 1 -24.19 -3.96 -26.00
CA MET A 1 -23.67 -2.66 -25.53
C MET A 1 -22.46 -2.97 -24.68
N ASP A 2 -21.37 -3.25 -25.37
CA ASP A 2 -20.07 -3.53 -24.78
C ASP A 2 -19.52 -2.20 -24.27
N ILE A 3 -19.64 -2.01 -22.96
CA ILE A 3 -18.93 -0.96 -22.27
C ILE A 3 -17.47 -1.41 -22.27
N GLU A 4 -16.68 -0.81 -23.17
CA GLU A 4 -15.23 -0.80 -23.11
C GLU A 4 -14.84 -0.42 -21.68
N ARG A 5 -14.53 -1.44 -20.85
CA ARG A 5 -13.72 -1.22 -19.68
C ARG A 5 -12.37 -0.81 -20.23
N GLU A 6 -12.14 0.49 -20.39
CA GLU A 6 -10.80 1.02 -20.25
C GLU A 6 -10.21 0.32 -19.03
N GLN A 7 -9.21 -0.50 -19.29
CA GLN A 7 -8.63 -1.38 -18.31
C GLN A 7 -7.85 -0.48 -17.35
N TYR A 8 -8.54 0.08 -16.35
CA TYR A 8 -7.91 0.67 -15.19
C TYR A 8 -7.01 -0.42 -14.64
N ALA A 9 -5.71 -0.34 -14.96
CA ALA A 9 -4.74 -1.28 -14.47
C ALA A 9 -4.74 -1.12 -12.96
N VAL A 10 -5.35 -2.07 -12.26
CA VAL A 10 -5.30 -2.14 -10.81
C VAL A 10 -3.85 -2.46 -10.46
N ARG A 11 -3.30 -1.68 -9.53
CA ARG A 11 -1.93 -1.82 -9.08
C ARG A 11 -1.90 -1.91 -7.58
N PHE A 12 -1.07 -2.81 -7.09
CA PHE A 12 -0.95 -3.14 -5.68
C PHE A 12 0.32 -2.50 -5.14
N LEU A 13 0.17 -1.73 -4.06
CA LEU A 13 1.29 -1.29 -3.25
C LEU A 13 1.84 -2.51 -2.50
N VAL A 14 3.13 -2.82 -2.65
CA VAL A 14 3.73 -4.01 -2.05
C VAL A 14 4.99 -3.68 -1.27
N ASP A 15 5.36 -4.59 -0.36
CA ASP A 15 6.59 -4.50 0.43
C ASP A 15 7.87 -4.66 -0.39
N CYS A 16 9.00 -4.22 0.19
CA CYS A 16 10.33 -4.32 -0.42
C CYS A 16 10.77 -5.77 -0.70
N GLY A 17 10.20 -6.73 0.03
CA GLY A 17 10.41 -8.17 -0.16
C GLY A 17 9.78 -8.71 -1.45
N PHE A 18 8.80 -8.02 -2.03
CA PHE A 18 8.16 -8.46 -3.27
C PHE A 18 8.99 -8.07 -4.50
N PRO A 19 9.02 -8.92 -5.52
CA PRO A 19 9.63 -8.56 -6.78
C PRO A 19 8.79 -7.49 -7.49
N THR A 20 9.45 -6.46 -8.04
CA THR A 20 8.80 -5.51 -8.95
C THR A 20 8.41 -6.25 -10.24
N ARG A 21 7.13 -6.58 -10.38
CA ARG A 21 6.54 -7.23 -11.56
C ARG A 21 5.29 -6.47 -11.98
N ARG A 22 4.64 -6.91 -13.06
CA ARG A 22 3.38 -6.31 -13.53
C ARG A 22 2.41 -6.12 -12.36
N GLN A 23 1.79 -4.93 -12.31
CA GLN A 23 0.83 -4.50 -11.29
C GLN A 23 1.38 -4.31 -9.88
N PHE A 24 2.64 -4.66 -9.57
CA PHE A 24 3.20 -4.53 -8.22
C PHE A 24 4.10 -3.30 -8.12
N LEU A 25 3.80 -2.44 -7.15
CA LEU A 25 4.51 -1.20 -6.89
C LEU A 25 5.32 -1.33 -5.60
N ALA A 26 6.52 -1.89 -5.73
CA ALA A 26 7.50 -2.01 -4.65
C ALA A 26 8.32 -0.71 -4.52
N PRO A 27 8.85 -0.38 -3.32
CA PRO A 27 9.76 0.74 -3.16
C PRO A 27 11.08 0.55 -3.94
N PHE A 28 11.80 1.63 -4.20
CA PHE A 28 13.17 1.57 -4.70
C PHE A 28 14.08 0.99 -3.63
N ARG A 29 14.90 0.00 -4.01
CA ARG A 29 15.87 -0.64 -3.12
C ARG A 29 17.14 0.21 -3.04
N GLY A 30 17.77 0.25 -1.87
CA GLY A 30 18.99 1.03 -1.64
C GLY A 30 18.76 2.55 -1.56
N VAL A 31 17.50 2.97 -1.41
CA VAL A 31 17.08 4.37 -1.26
C VAL A 31 16.40 4.51 0.10
N ARG A 32 16.52 5.67 0.77
CA ARG A 32 15.85 5.97 2.04
C ARG A 32 14.35 5.63 1.95
N TYR A 33 13.78 5.08 3.03
CA TYR A 33 12.41 4.53 2.99
C TYR A 33 11.62 4.75 4.27
N HIS A 34 12.26 4.70 5.44
CA HIS A 34 11.52 4.84 6.70
C HIS A 34 11.04 6.28 6.84
N LEU A 35 9.80 6.49 7.31
CA LEU A 35 9.27 7.84 7.49
C LEU A 35 10.17 8.69 8.39
N GLN A 36 10.78 8.06 9.40
CA GLN A 36 11.73 8.69 10.31
C GLN A 36 12.99 9.24 9.61
N ASP A 37 13.37 8.69 8.45
CA ASP A 37 14.51 9.17 7.64
C ASP A 37 14.25 10.57 7.07
N PHE A 38 12.98 10.98 6.98
CA PHE A 38 12.51 12.24 6.40
C PHE A 38 11.98 13.24 7.44
N VAL A 39 12.05 12.92 8.73
CA VAL A 39 11.59 13.81 9.81
C VAL A 39 12.73 14.71 10.27
N GLY A 40 12.57 16.03 10.11
CA GLY A 40 13.48 17.06 10.61
C GLY A 40 13.90 18.08 9.54
N GLN A 41 14.54 19.18 9.96
CA GLN A 41 15.06 20.17 9.01
C GLN A 41 16.17 19.57 8.14
N GLY A 42 16.12 19.85 6.83
CA GLY A 42 17.13 19.39 5.87
C GLY A 42 17.05 17.89 5.53
N ARG A 43 15.92 17.23 5.83
CA ARG A 43 15.68 15.81 5.51
C ARG A 43 14.64 15.61 4.43
N ASP A 44 14.34 16.66 3.67
CA ASP A 44 13.48 16.57 2.50
C ASP A 44 14.07 15.57 1.48
N PRO A 45 13.22 14.89 0.69
CA PRO A 45 13.70 14.02 -0.37
C PRO A 45 14.61 14.75 -1.35
N GLU A 46 15.77 14.19 -1.64
CA GLU A 46 16.79 14.83 -2.50
C GLU A 46 16.62 14.48 -3.98
N ASN A 47 15.89 13.41 -4.28
CA ASN A 47 15.66 12.95 -5.63
C ASN A 47 14.29 12.29 -5.80
N ALA A 48 13.92 12.05 -7.06
CA ALA A 48 12.65 11.44 -7.43
C ALA A 48 12.41 10.08 -6.75
N ALA A 49 13.45 9.26 -6.58
CA ALA A 49 13.32 7.93 -5.97
C ALA A 49 13.07 8.02 -4.46
N GLU A 50 13.72 8.96 -3.76
CA GLU A 50 13.45 9.23 -2.36
C GLU A 50 12.04 9.79 -2.14
N LEU A 51 11.59 10.72 -3.00
CA LEU A 51 10.23 11.26 -2.91
C LEU A 51 9.20 10.14 -3.12
N PHE A 52 9.44 9.27 -4.10
CA PHE A 52 8.61 8.11 -4.35
C PHE A 52 8.55 7.20 -3.13
N ASN A 53 9.70 6.87 -2.53
CA ASN A 53 9.77 6.02 -1.34
C ASN A 53 9.08 6.66 -0.13
N LEU A 54 9.25 7.96 0.10
CA LEU A 54 8.55 8.70 1.16
C LEU A 54 7.03 8.62 0.98
N ARG A 55 6.52 8.82 -0.24
CA ARG A 55 5.07 8.73 -0.52
C ARG A 55 4.56 7.29 -0.42
N HIS A 56 5.36 6.32 -0.85
CA HIS A 56 5.08 4.89 -0.70
C HIS A 56 4.94 4.51 0.78
N ALA A 57 5.94 4.85 1.60
CA ALA A 57 5.94 4.61 3.03
C ALA A 57 4.78 5.34 3.74
N SER A 58 4.49 6.58 3.35
CA SER A 58 3.35 7.34 3.88
C SER A 58 2.02 6.65 3.62
N LEU A 59 1.80 6.19 2.38
CA LEU A 59 0.58 5.47 2.01
C LEU A 59 0.48 4.13 2.74
N ARG A 60 1.59 3.41 2.86
CA ARG A 60 1.66 2.16 3.62
C ARG A 60 1.29 2.39 5.09
N ASN A 61 1.85 3.41 5.72
CA ASN A 61 1.55 3.76 7.12
C ASN A 61 0.05 4.03 7.32
N VAL A 62 -0.60 4.74 6.40
CA VAL A 62 -2.06 4.95 6.46
C VAL A 62 -2.83 3.61 6.44
N ILE A 63 -2.44 2.68 5.56
CA ILE A 63 -3.06 1.36 5.46
C ILE A 63 -2.84 0.55 6.76
N GLU A 64 -1.61 0.54 7.28
CA GLU A 64 -1.26 -0.18 8.51
C GLU A 64 -2.02 0.38 9.72
N ARG A 65 -2.17 1.70 9.82
CA ARG A 65 -2.98 2.35 10.87
C ARG A 65 -4.46 1.96 10.78
N ILE A 66 -5.03 1.85 9.58
CA ILE A 66 -6.42 1.37 9.42
C ILE A 66 -6.57 -0.06 9.94
N PHE A 67 -5.64 -0.96 9.59
CA PHE A 67 -5.66 -2.33 10.10
C PHE A 67 -5.45 -2.41 11.61
N SER A 68 -4.62 -1.53 12.17
CA SER A 68 -4.39 -1.48 13.61
C SER A 68 -5.65 -1.04 14.36
N ILE A 69 -6.35 0.00 13.88
CA ILE A 69 -7.68 0.38 14.36
C ILE A 69 -8.64 -0.81 14.32
N PHE A 70 -8.65 -1.58 13.23
CA PHE A 70 -9.54 -2.75 13.11
C PHE A 70 -9.18 -3.83 14.13
N LYS A 71 -7.90 -4.12 14.35
CA LYS A 71 -7.41 -5.07 15.38
C LYS A 71 -7.74 -4.63 16.80
N SER A 72 -7.67 -3.32 17.06
CA SER A 72 -8.01 -2.72 18.34
C SER A 72 -9.52 -2.82 18.62
N ARG A 73 -10.35 -2.58 17.60
CA ARG A 73 -11.83 -2.57 17.74
C ARG A 73 -12.49 -3.93 17.66
N PHE A 74 -12.05 -4.78 16.73
CA PHE A 74 -12.69 -6.05 16.48
C PHE A 74 -11.73 -7.17 16.88
N THR A 75 -12.06 -7.84 17.98
CA THR A 75 -11.27 -8.95 18.54
C THR A 75 -11.06 -10.09 17.55
N ILE A 76 -11.94 -10.22 16.54
CA ILE A 76 -11.83 -11.20 15.46
C ILE A 76 -10.53 -11.05 14.64
N PHE A 77 -9.91 -9.87 14.61
CA PHE A 77 -8.63 -9.65 13.94
C PHE A 77 -7.40 -9.84 14.84
N LYS A 78 -7.58 -10.12 16.14
CA LYS A 78 -6.45 -10.36 17.07
C LYS A 78 -5.83 -11.75 16.90
N SER A 79 -6.57 -12.69 16.34
CA SER A 79 -6.10 -14.04 16.02
C SER A 79 -6.52 -14.39 14.60
N ALA A 80 -5.74 -15.24 13.92
CA ALA A 80 -6.12 -15.74 12.60
C ALA A 80 -7.49 -16.44 12.68
N PRO A 81 -8.54 -15.93 12.01
CA PRO A 81 -9.84 -16.56 12.04
C PRO A 81 -9.76 -17.92 11.35
N SER A 82 -10.35 -18.97 11.93
CA SER A 82 -10.41 -20.32 11.32
C SER A 82 -11.42 -20.41 10.16
N PHE A 83 -11.64 -19.31 9.44
CA PHE A 83 -12.57 -19.22 8.33
C PHE A 83 -11.86 -19.36 6.98
N PRO A 84 -12.54 -19.86 5.94
CA PRO A 84 -12.02 -19.81 4.57
C PRO A 84 -11.69 -18.39 4.13
N TYR A 85 -10.72 -18.23 3.22
CA TYR A 85 -10.25 -16.91 2.75
C TYR A 85 -11.39 -15.99 2.27
N LYS A 86 -12.37 -16.53 1.54
CA LYS A 86 -13.54 -15.77 1.08
C LYS A 86 -14.29 -15.13 2.26
N THR A 87 -14.54 -15.91 3.31
CA THR A 87 -15.19 -15.43 4.52
C THR A 87 -14.31 -14.43 5.26
N GLN A 88 -12.99 -14.62 5.31
CA GLN A 88 -12.08 -13.63 5.89
C GLN A 88 -12.17 -12.28 5.16
N ALA A 89 -12.24 -12.27 3.82
CA ALA A 89 -12.42 -11.05 3.04
C ALA A 89 -13.77 -10.37 3.31
N GLU A 90 -14.85 -11.16 3.40
CA GLU A 90 -16.19 -10.66 3.75
C GLU A 90 -16.23 -10.05 5.16
N LEU A 91 -15.51 -10.62 6.13
CA LEU A 91 -15.39 -10.08 7.48
C LEU A 91 -14.73 -8.70 7.51
N VAL A 92 -13.68 -8.48 6.69
CA VAL A 92 -13.06 -7.15 6.57
C VAL A 92 -14.07 -6.11 6.09
N LEU A 93 -14.88 -6.43 5.08
CA LEU A 93 -15.92 -5.55 4.55
C LEU A 93 -17.04 -5.31 5.58
N ALA A 94 -17.49 -6.35 6.27
CA ALA A 94 -18.52 -6.25 7.30
C ALA A 94 -18.06 -5.36 8.48
N CYS A 95 -16.83 -5.56 8.95
CA CYS A 95 -16.23 -4.73 10.00
C CYS A 95 -16.05 -3.27 9.57
N ALA A 96 -15.65 -3.02 8.31
CA ALA A 96 -15.57 -1.66 7.78
C ALA A 96 -16.95 -0.98 7.73
N GLY A 97 -17.99 -1.68 7.27
CA GLY A 97 -19.36 -1.18 7.27
C GLY A 97 -19.86 -0.87 8.67
N LEU A 98 -19.66 -1.78 9.63
CA LEU A 98 -20.03 -1.59 11.03
C LEU A 98 -19.27 -0.43 11.66
N HIS A 99 -17.97 -0.31 11.40
CA HIS A 99 -17.15 0.81 11.86
C HIS A 99 -17.69 2.15 11.36
N ASN A 100 -17.98 2.25 10.06
CA ASN A 100 -18.52 3.47 9.45
C ASN A 100 -19.90 3.84 10.01
N PHE A 101 -20.76 2.85 10.26
CA PHE A 101 -22.06 3.05 10.89
C PHE A 101 -21.92 3.59 12.32
N LEU A 102 -21.11 2.94 13.16
CA LEU A 102 -20.87 3.38 14.54
C LEU A 102 -20.23 4.78 14.59
N ARG A 103 -19.30 5.07 13.68
CA ARG A 103 -18.69 6.41 13.49
C ARG A 103 -19.70 7.51 13.19
N LYS A 104 -20.82 7.17 12.54
CA LYS A 104 -21.87 8.11 12.15
C LYS A 104 -22.88 8.32 13.28
N GLU A 105 -23.31 7.24 13.92
CA GLU A 105 -24.43 7.24 14.87
C GLU A 105 -23.99 7.37 16.35
N CYS A 106 -22.78 6.94 16.71
CA CYS A 106 -22.29 6.94 18.09
C CYS A 106 -21.18 7.98 18.33
N ARG A 107 -21.58 9.18 18.77
CA ARG A 107 -20.65 10.32 19.03
C ARG A 107 -19.61 10.09 20.13
N SER A 108 -19.81 9.09 20.99
CA SER A 108 -18.90 8.74 22.09
C SER A 108 -17.85 7.69 21.71
N ASP A 109 -17.80 7.25 20.46
CA ASP A 109 -16.87 6.21 20.02
C ASP A 109 -15.43 6.75 19.88
N LYS A 110 -14.79 7.06 21.03
CA LYS A 110 -13.41 7.54 21.10
C LYS A 110 -12.46 6.34 21.02
N PHE A 111 -11.54 6.38 20.05
CA PHE A 111 -10.58 5.32 19.82
C PHE A 111 -9.44 5.40 20.84
N PRO A 112 -8.91 4.26 21.32
CA PRO A 112 -7.63 4.25 22.01
C PRO A 112 -6.58 4.91 21.11
N ILE A 113 -5.77 5.80 21.68
CA ILE A 113 -4.56 6.28 21.01
C ILE A 113 -3.61 5.08 21.02
N GLU A 114 -3.33 4.52 19.85
CA GLU A 114 -2.29 3.51 19.73
C GLU A 114 -0.93 4.21 19.86
N GLU A 115 -0.09 3.70 20.77
CA GLU A 115 1.33 4.00 20.77
C GLU A 115 1.95 3.42 19.49
N ASP A 116 2.70 4.25 18.77
CA ASP A 116 3.34 3.93 17.49
C ASP A 116 4.36 2.82 17.70
N ASN A 117 3.90 1.57 17.71
CA ASN A 117 4.77 0.42 17.86
C ASN A 117 5.15 -0.03 16.45
N GLU A 118 6.22 0.55 15.91
CA GLU A 118 6.87 0.21 14.63
C GLU A 118 7.49 -1.21 14.66
N HIS A 119 6.77 -2.20 15.17
CA HIS A 119 7.15 -3.59 14.98
C HIS A 119 6.53 -4.09 13.68
N SER A 120 7.26 -3.85 12.59
CA SER A 120 7.10 -4.55 11.32
C SER A 120 7.17 -6.05 11.58
N THR A 121 6.02 -6.66 11.86
CA THR A 121 5.92 -8.10 11.98
C THR A 121 5.99 -8.64 10.56
N SER A 122 7.15 -9.14 10.17
CA SER A 122 7.33 -9.91 8.94
C SER A 122 6.53 -11.20 9.08
N SER A 123 5.24 -11.14 8.74
CA SER A 123 4.45 -12.34 8.57
C SER A 123 4.80 -12.94 7.21
N SER A 124 5.58 -14.02 7.23
CA SER A 124 5.77 -14.90 6.08
C SER A 124 4.42 -15.43 5.63
N LEU A 125 3.99 -15.10 4.42
CA LEU A 125 2.75 -15.63 3.81
C LEU A 125 3.10 -16.79 2.87
N PRO A 126 2.18 -17.76 2.73
CA PRO A 126 2.41 -18.95 1.93
C PRO A 126 2.41 -18.61 0.43
N GLU A 127 3.25 -19.32 -0.31
CA GLU A 127 3.24 -19.35 -1.77
C GLU A 127 1.86 -19.84 -2.25
N ASN A 128 1.10 -18.96 -2.92
CA ASN A 128 -0.11 -19.36 -3.61
C ASN A 128 0.15 -19.33 -5.12
N GLU A 129 0.33 -20.52 -5.68
CA GLU A 129 0.25 -20.77 -7.12
C GLU A 129 -1.20 -20.62 -7.58
N GLY A 130 -1.55 -19.41 -8.03
CA GLY A 130 -2.79 -19.12 -8.71
C GLY A 130 -2.53 -18.75 -10.17
N ASN A 131 -2.21 -19.74 -10.99
CA ASN A 131 -2.07 -19.60 -12.44
C ASN A 131 -3.43 -19.22 -13.04
N ASN A 132 -3.58 -17.96 -13.47
CA ASN A 132 -4.67 -17.56 -14.36
C ASN A 132 -4.12 -17.45 -15.79
N TYR A 133 -4.48 -18.44 -16.60
CA TYR A 133 -4.15 -18.53 -18.02
C TYR A 133 -4.98 -17.52 -18.81
N ASP A 134 -4.41 -16.36 -19.08
CA ASP A 134 -4.51 -15.72 -20.40
C ASP A 134 -3.51 -14.56 -20.46
N HIS A 135 -2.32 -14.78 -21.01
CA HIS A 135 -1.34 -13.70 -21.14
C HIS A 135 -0.42 -13.91 -22.32
N ALA A 136 -0.40 -12.92 -23.22
CA ALA A 136 0.61 -12.80 -24.26
C ALA A 136 2.01 -13.04 -23.67
N PHE A 137 2.78 -13.93 -24.31
CA PHE A 137 4.09 -14.44 -23.92
C PHE A 137 5.15 -13.33 -23.70
N GLN A 138 5.01 -12.51 -22.66
CA GLN A 138 6.09 -11.65 -22.20
C GLN A 138 6.87 -12.40 -21.13
N THR A 139 8.19 -12.44 -21.30
CA THR A 139 9.10 -13.04 -20.33
C THR A 139 9.00 -12.33 -18.99
N GLN A 140 9.32 -13.03 -17.89
CA GLN A 140 9.36 -12.44 -16.56
C GLN A 140 10.28 -11.21 -16.49
N GLU A 141 11.37 -11.22 -17.25
CA GLU A 141 12.30 -10.10 -17.39
C GLU A 141 11.64 -8.88 -18.04
N GLN A 142 10.89 -9.08 -19.13
CA GLN A 142 10.15 -8.01 -19.78
C GLN A 142 9.06 -7.43 -18.87
N GLN A 143 8.40 -8.26 -18.06
CA GLN A 143 7.43 -7.78 -17.07
C GLN A 143 8.09 -6.91 -16.00
N ARG A 144 9.27 -7.30 -15.54
CA ARG A 144 10.05 -6.54 -14.55
C ARG A 144 10.52 -5.22 -15.13
N GLU A 145 11.03 -5.23 -16.36
CA GLU A 145 11.50 -4.03 -17.04
C GLU A 145 10.37 -3.02 -17.26
N ASN A 146 9.23 -3.49 -17.78
CA ASN A 146 8.04 -2.65 -17.94
C ASN A 146 7.56 -2.04 -16.60
N ALA A 147 7.56 -2.84 -15.52
CA ALA A 147 7.16 -2.35 -14.20
C ALA A 147 8.17 -1.33 -13.63
N ASN A 148 9.47 -1.53 -13.86
CA ASN A 148 10.51 -0.60 -13.47
C ASN A 148 10.40 0.74 -14.22
N GLN A 149 10.28 0.70 -15.55
CA GLN A 149 10.12 1.90 -16.37
C GLN A 149 8.91 2.70 -15.94
N TRP A 150 7.80 2.01 -15.69
CA TRP A 150 6.58 2.67 -15.22
C TRP A 150 6.77 3.31 -13.83
N ARG A 151 7.40 2.60 -12.88
CA ARG A 151 7.71 3.17 -11.55
C ARG A 151 8.63 4.41 -11.66
N VAL A 152 9.63 4.36 -12.54
CA VAL A 152 10.51 5.51 -12.82
C VAL A 152 9.73 6.69 -13.40
N GLY A 153 8.77 6.42 -14.31
CA GLY A 153 7.87 7.44 -14.85
C GLY A 153 7.07 8.15 -13.74
N ILE A 154 6.37 7.39 -12.89
CA ILE A 154 5.63 7.95 -11.74
C ILE A 154 6.54 8.78 -10.84
N SER A 155 7.70 8.24 -10.50
CA SER A 155 8.66 8.89 -9.62
C SER A 155 9.12 10.23 -10.21
N SER A 156 9.37 10.27 -11.52
CA SER A 156 9.76 11.49 -12.24
C SER A 156 8.62 12.51 -12.30
N ASP A 157 7.39 12.06 -12.53
CA ASP A 157 6.21 12.92 -12.55
C ASP A 157 5.93 13.50 -11.16
N MET A 158 5.96 12.68 -10.11
CA MET A 158 5.83 13.12 -8.71
C MET A 158 6.89 14.17 -8.35
N TRP A 159 8.12 13.97 -8.81
CA TRP A 159 9.21 14.91 -8.60
C TRP A 159 8.89 16.23 -9.30
N ARG A 160 8.61 16.21 -10.60
CA ARG A 160 8.25 17.41 -11.36
C ARG A 160 7.11 18.20 -10.71
N ASP A 161 6.06 17.52 -10.24
CA ASP A 161 4.95 18.15 -9.55
C ASP A 161 5.39 18.81 -8.23
N ALA A 162 6.22 18.14 -7.44
CA ALA A 162 6.76 18.68 -6.19
C ALA A 162 7.67 19.91 -6.41
N MET A 163 8.49 19.90 -7.47
CA MET A 163 9.32 21.06 -7.87
C MET A 163 8.46 22.26 -8.25
N ASN A 164 7.39 22.02 -9.01
CA ASN A 164 6.50 23.07 -9.49
C ASN A 164 5.71 23.70 -8.34
N ASP A 165 5.21 22.88 -7.41
CA ASP A 165 4.52 23.35 -6.19
C ASP A 165 5.45 24.12 -5.24
N GLY A 166 6.73 23.71 -5.17
CA GLY A 166 7.75 24.41 -4.38
C GLY A 166 8.19 25.75 -4.97
N SER A 167 8.07 25.93 -6.29
CA SER A 167 8.41 27.18 -6.99
C SER A 167 7.30 28.25 -6.90
N GLN A 168 6.11 27.91 -6.39
CA GLN A 168 4.98 28.82 -6.22
C GLN A 168 4.79 29.30 -4.77
N ARG A 169 5.66 28.91 -3.84
CA ARG A 169 5.68 29.35 -2.44
C ARG A 169 6.83 30.32 -2.19
#